data_AF-A0A3S1HCY4-F1
#
_entry.id   AF-A0A3S1HCY4-F1
#
_cell.length_a   1.000
_cell.length_b   1.000
_cell.length_c   1.000
_cell.angle_alpha   90.00
_cell.angle_beta   90.00
_cell.angle_gamma   90.00
#
_symmetry.space_group_name_H-M   'P 1'
#
loop_
_entity.id
_entity.type
_entity.pdbx_description
1 polymer ?
#
loop_
_entity_poly.entity_id
_entity_poly.type
_entity_poly.pdbx_seq_one_letter_code
_entity_poly.pdbx_strand_id
1 'polypeptide(L)'
;MGINYGHLFEDESQTLRYRASRSDAVEALLAGATGCVFGGSRGRPYLDIIVATVPHRLEFDADVELRHIISQARARGIPVHRDIEMLAVVAVTYALATAVIAFAIYLRR
;
A
#
# COMPACT_ATOMS: atom_id res chain seq x y z
N MET A 1 -22.40 -24.26 -7.92
CA MET A 1 -21.07 -23.83 -8.41
C MET A 1 -20.70 -22.56 -7.66
N GLY A 2 -19.97 -22.72 -6.54
CA GLY A 2 -19.44 -21.58 -5.80
C GLY A 2 -18.16 -21.12 -6.48
N ILE A 3 -18.11 -19.88 -6.94
CA ILE A 3 -16.89 -19.29 -7.48
C ILE A 3 -15.94 -19.12 -6.30
N ASN A 4 -14.88 -19.93 -6.28
CA ASN A 4 -13.87 -19.91 -5.23
C ASN A 4 -12.99 -18.68 -5.48
N TYR A 5 -13.11 -17.62 -4.69
CA TYR A 5 -12.30 -16.40 -4.83
C TYR A 5 -10.92 -16.51 -4.15
N GLY A 6 -10.49 -17.70 -3.72
CA GLY A 6 -9.22 -17.91 -3.01
C GLY A 6 -7.97 -17.43 -3.77
N HIS A 7 -8.00 -17.47 -5.10
CA HIS A 7 -6.89 -17.04 -5.95
C HIS A 7 -6.81 -15.53 -6.20
N LEU A 8 -7.81 -14.74 -5.77
CA LEU A 8 -7.72 -13.27 -5.80
C LEU A 8 -6.98 -12.69 -4.58
N PHE A 9 -6.67 -13.53 -3.59
CA PHE A 9 -5.94 -13.14 -2.38
C PHE A 9 -4.59 -13.85 -2.25
N GLU A 10 -4.17 -14.59 -3.28
CA GLU A 10 -2.90 -15.34 -3.33
C GLU A 10 -1.72 -14.51 -3.88
N ASP A 11 -1.85 -13.18 -3.93
CA ASP A 11 -0.66 -12.33 -3.88
C ASP A 11 -0.36 -12.14 -2.38
N GLU A 12 0.18 -13.22 -1.80
CA GLU A 12 0.59 -13.32 -0.41
C GLU A 12 1.68 -12.27 -0.19
N SER A 13 1.23 -11.04 0.07
CA SER A 13 2.06 -9.90 0.42
C SER A 13 2.90 -10.39 1.59
N GLN A 14 4.15 -10.76 1.34
CA GLN A 14 4.99 -11.35 2.39
C GLN A 14 5.05 -10.33 3.52
N THR A 15 4.31 -10.61 4.59
CA THR A 15 4.27 -9.77 5.77
C THR A 15 5.59 -9.99 6.48
N LEU A 16 6.58 -9.20 6.10
CA LEU A 16 7.90 -9.25 6.68
C LEU A 16 7.83 -8.44 7.96
N ARG A 17 7.87 -9.13 9.10
CA ARG A 17 8.03 -8.43 10.37
C ARG A 17 9.40 -7.74 10.35
N TYR A 18 9.39 -6.42 10.43
CA TYR A 18 10.62 -5.66 10.50
C TYR A 18 11.33 -6.04 11.80
N ARG A 19 12.54 -6.55 11.67
CA ARG A 19 13.47 -6.77 12.78
C ARG A 19 14.77 -6.16 12.32
N ALA A 20 15.42 -5.35 13.16
CA ALA A 20 16.67 -4.67 12.82
C ALA A 20 17.77 -5.61 12.25
N SER A 21 17.68 -6.92 12.51
CA SER A 21 18.52 -7.97 11.92
C SER A 21 18.26 -8.29 10.44
N ARG A 22 17.29 -7.64 9.77
CA ARG A 22 16.90 -7.87 8.36
C ARG A 22 17.03 -6.60 7.51
N SER A 23 17.89 -5.66 7.90
CA SER A 23 18.11 -4.39 7.17
C SER A 23 18.40 -4.60 5.68
N ASP A 24 19.18 -5.63 5.35
CA ASP A 24 19.63 -5.90 3.97
C ASP A 24 18.46 -6.24 3.03
N ALA A 25 17.44 -6.94 3.56
CA ALA A 25 16.24 -7.28 2.79
C ALA A 25 15.36 -6.04 2.55
N VAL A 26 15.30 -5.12 3.52
CA VAL A 26 14.55 -3.86 3.39
C VAL A 26 15.25 -2.92 2.43
N GLU A 27 16.57 -2.87 2.47
CA GLU A 27 17.35 -2.09 1.51
C GLU A 27 17.19 -2.60 0.08
N ALA A 28 17.19 -3.91 -0.12
CA ALA A 28 16.89 -4.52 -1.42
C ALA A 28 15.48 -4.15 -1.92
N LEU A 29 14.47 -4.15 -1.04
CA LEU A 29 13.11 -3.71 -1.40
C LEU A 29 13.05 -2.23 -1.76
N LEU A 30 13.73 -1.37 -0.99
CA LEU A 30 13.78 0.07 -1.26
C LEU A 30 14.52 0.40 -2.56
N ALA A 31 15.51 -0.40 -2.95
CA ALA A 31 16.23 -0.22 -4.21
C ALA A 31 15.33 -0.44 -5.45
N GLY A 32 14.33 -1.32 -5.35
CA GLY A 32 13.36 -1.61 -6.40
C GLY A 32 12.01 -0.90 -6.24
N ALA A 33 11.86 -0.05 -5.22
CA ALA A 33 10.57 0.52 -4.85
C ALA A 33 10.11 1.60 -5.84
N THR A 34 8.87 1.48 -6.30
CA THR A 34 8.20 2.52 -7.09
C THR A 34 7.34 3.45 -6.22
N GLY A 35 7.06 3.04 -4.98
CA GLY A 35 6.31 3.84 -4.02
C GLY A 35 6.19 3.14 -2.67
N CYS A 36 5.81 3.88 -1.64
CA CYS A 36 5.54 3.35 -0.32
C CYS A 36 4.20 3.89 0.21
N VAL A 37 3.48 3.06 0.95
CA VAL A 37 2.25 3.43 1.66
C VAL A 37 2.44 3.11 3.13
N PHE A 38 2.21 4.07 4.03
CA PHE A 38 2.31 3.81 5.47
C PHE A 38 0.96 3.99 6.17
N GLY A 39 0.75 3.20 7.21
CA GLY A 39 -0.50 3.20 7.97
C GLY A 39 -0.34 2.58 9.35
N GLY A 40 -1.47 2.38 10.01
CA GLY A 40 -1.55 1.67 11.29
C GLY A 40 -2.61 0.59 11.22
N SER A 41 -2.26 -0.63 11.60
CA SER A 41 -3.18 -1.77 11.66
C SER A 41 -3.05 -2.45 13.01
N ARG A 42 -4.17 -2.70 13.69
CA ARG A 42 -4.22 -3.38 15.00
C ARG A 42 -3.26 -2.77 16.06
N GLY A 43 -3.10 -1.44 16.02
CA GLY A 43 -2.21 -0.70 16.92
C GLY A 43 -0.72 -0.78 16.58
N ARG A 44 -0.36 -1.35 15.42
CA ARG A 44 1.02 -1.47 14.94
C ARG A 44 1.22 -0.61 13.68
N PRO A 45 2.28 0.21 13.63
CA PRO A 45 2.66 0.91 12.41
C PRO A 45 3.10 -0.09 11.35
N TYR A 46 2.74 0.17 10.09
CA TYR A 46 3.20 -0.61 8.95
C TYR A 46 3.62 0.28 7.78
N LEU A 47 4.44 -0.27 6.89
CA LEU A 47 4.86 0.31 5.61
C LEU A 47 4.73 -0.76 4.53
N ASP A 48 3.91 -0.52 3.53
CA ASP A 48 3.87 -1.31 2.32
C ASP A 48 4.83 -0.68 1.30
N ILE A 49 5.87 -1.41 0.91
CA ILE A 49 6.80 -1.02 -0.15
C ILE A 49 6.31 -1.66 -1.46
N ILE A 50 6.03 -0.83 -2.46
CA ILE A 50 5.52 -1.28 -3.75
C ILE A 50 6.71 -1.53 -4.67
N VAL A 51 6.93 -2.78 -5.05
CA VAL A 51 7.95 -3.20 -6.03
C VAL A 51 7.23 -3.85 -7.20
N ALA A 52 7.40 -3.32 -8.41
CA ALA A 52 6.77 -3.87 -9.62
C ALA A 52 5.26 -4.15 -9.45
N THR A 53 4.53 -3.24 -8.80
CA THR A 53 3.09 -3.32 -8.45
C THR A 53 2.70 -4.28 -7.31
N VAL A 54 3.65 -5.03 -6.76
CA VAL A 54 3.41 -5.93 -5.62
C VAL A 54 3.69 -5.19 -4.30
N PRO A 55 2.72 -5.13 -3.37
CA PRO A 55 2.94 -4.55 -2.06
C PRO A 55 3.68 -5.54 -1.13
N HIS A 56 4.80 -5.10 -0.58
CA HIS A 56 5.56 -5.83 0.45
C HIS A 56 5.37 -5.16 1.81
N ARG A 57 4.64 -5.81 2.71
CA ARG A 57 4.30 -5.24 4.01
C ARG A 57 5.40 -5.42 5.04
N LEU A 58 5.83 -4.31 5.62
CA LEU A 58 6.70 -4.24 6.78
C LEU A 58 5.89 -3.80 8.01
N GLU A 59 5.79 -4.67 9.00
CA GLU A 59 5.20 -4.31 10.30
C GLU A 59 6.29 -3.92 11.29
N PHE A 60 6.07 -2.83 12.03
CA PHE A 60 7.01 -2.30 13.00
C PHE A 60 6.46 -2.48 14.42
N ASP A 61 7.36 -2.71 15.37
CA ASP A 61 7.01 -2.74 16.79
C ASP A 61 6.91 -1.32 17.39
N ALA A 62 7.58 -0.32 16.78
CA ALA A 62 7.59 1.06 17.23
C ALA A 62 7.55 2.10 16.07
N ASP A 63 6.87 3.23 16.31
CA ASP A 63 6.76 4.33 15.33
C ASP A 63 8.12 4.95 14.95
N VAL A 64 9.12 4.88 15.85
CA VAL A 64 10.46 5.43 15.60
C VAL A 64 11.14 4.71 14.43
N GLU A 65 10.97 3.39 14.34
CA GLU A 65 11.54 2.57 13.26
C GLU A 65 10.87 2.87 11.93
N LEU A 66 9.53 2.99 11.92
CA LEU A 66 8.77 3.40 10.75
C LEU A 66 9.25 4.77 10.22
N ARG A 67 9.42 5.77 11.11
CA ARG A 67 9.91 7.11 10.71
C ARG A 67 11.30 7.07 10.09
N HIS A 68 12.17 6.20 10.58
CA HIS A 68 13.52 6.02 10.03
C HIS A 68 13.46 5.46 8.60
N ILE A 69 12.65 4.45 8.34
CA ILE A 69 12.51 3.88 6.98
C ILE A 69 11.82 4.88 6.03
N ILE A 70 10.82 5.62 6.50
CA ILE A 70 10.17 6.68 5.72
C ILE A 70 11.18 7.77 5.31
N SER A 71 12.06 8.19 6.22
CA SER A 71 13.07 9.20 5.89
C SER A 71 14.06 8.69 4.86
N GLN A 72 14.49 7.43 4.95
CA GLN A 72 15.33 6.78 3.94
C GLN A 72 14.62 6.70 2.57
N ALA A 73 13.34 6.32 2.54
CA ALA A 73 12.56 6.24 1.30
C ALA A 73 12.45 7.62 0.63
N ARG A 74 12.16 8.67 1.41
CA ARG A 74 12.12 10.06 0.92
C ARG A 74 13.47 10.55 0.42
N ALA A 75 14.56 10.21 1.11
CA ALA A 75 15.91 10.57 0.67
C ALA A 75 16.27 9.96 -0.69
N ARG A 76 15.67 8.80 -1.03
CA ARG A 76 15.80 8.13 -2.33
C ARG A 76 14.80 8.63 -3.38
N GLY A 77 13.97 9.62 -3.06
CA GLY A 77 12.95 10.15 -3.98
C GLY A 77 11.74 9.23 -4.20
N ILE A 78 11.57 8.20 -3.36
CA ILE A 78 10.44 7.27 -3.47
C ILE A 78 9.19 7.99 -2.94
N PRO A 79 8.07 8.01 -3.70
CA PRO A 79 6.83 8.62 -3.23
C PRO A 79 6.28 7.87 -2.01
N VAL A 80 5.93 8.60 -0.95
CA VAL A 80 5.41 8.04 0.30
C VAL A 80 4.02 8.61 0.58
N HIS A 81 3.02 7.74 0.62
CA HIS A 81 1.61 8.10 0.86
C HIS A 81 1.10 7.52 2.18
N ARG A 82 0.12 8.18 2.79
CA ARG A 82 -0.59 7.63 3.94
C ARG A 82 -1.74 6.75 3.45
N ASP A 83 -1.98 5.60 4.09
CA ASP A 83 -3.07 4.68 3.73
C ASP A 83 -4.45 5.38 3.68
N ILE A 84 -4.70 6.30 4.61
CA ILE A 84 -5.92 7.12 4.63
C ILE A 84 -6.05 7.99 3.37
N GLU A 85 -4.94 8.50 2.83
CA GLU A 85 -4.94 9.26 1.57
C GLU A 85 -5.32 8.34 0.40
N MET A 86 -4.78 7.11 0.37
CA MET A 86 -5.10 6.14 -0.68
C MET A 86 -6.57 5.72 -0.64
N LEU A 87 -7.12 5.46 0.54
CA LEU A 87 -8.56 5.23 0.75
C LEU A 87 -9.42 6.38 0.22
N ALA A 88 -9.01 7.62 0.49
CA ALA A 88 -9.71 8.80 -0.02
C ALA A 88 -9.67 8.87 -1.56
N VAL A 89 -8.51 8.62 -2.18
CA VAL A 89 -8.39 8.58 -3.64
C VAL A 89 -9.33 7.53 -4.23
N VAL A 90 -9.31 6.30 -3.70
CA VAL A 90 -10.18 5.22 -4.18
C VAL A 90 -11.67 5.57 -4.05
N ALA A 91 -12.07 6.13 -2.91
CA ALA A 91 -13.45 6.56 -2.70
C ALA A 91 -13.90 7.65 -3.69
N VAL A 92 -13.05 8.64 -3.94
CA VAL A 92 -13.31 9.72 -4.89
C VAL A 92 -13.39 9.17 -6.32
N THR A 93 -12.47 8.30 -6.72
CA THR A 93 -12.49 7.67 -8.05
C THR A 93 -13.76 6.85 -8.27
N TYR A 94 -14.19 6.10 -7.26
CA TYR A 94 -15.44 5.33 -7.32
C TYR A 94 -16.68 6.23 -7.42
N ALA A 95 -16.72 7.31 -6.66
CA ALA A 95 -17.81 8.30 -6.73
C ALA A 95 -17.88 8.97 -8.11
N LEU A 96 -16.73 9.31 -8.70
CA LEU A 96 -16.65 9.85 -10.06
C LEU A 96 -17.13 8.85 -11.11
N ALA A 97 -16.65 7.60 -11.05
CA ALA A 97 -17.05 6.56 -11.99
C ALA A 97 -18.57 6.31 -11.95
N THR A 98 -19.15 6.22 -10.74
CA THR A 98 -20.60 6.05 -10.57
C THR A 98 -21.39 7.24 -11.08
N ALA A 99 -20.92 8.47 -10.85
CA ALA A 99 -21.55 9.68 -11.40
C ALA A 99 -21.52 9.72 -12.93
N VAL A 100 -20.39 9.37 -13.56
CA VAL A 100 -20.26 9.31 -15.03
C VAL A 100 -21.21 8.27 -15.62
N ILE A 101 -21.33 7.09 -15.01
CA ILE A 101 -22.26 6.04 -15.46
C ILE A 101 -23.70 6.52 -15.32
N ALA A 102 -24.07 7.10 -14.17
CA ALA A 102 -25.42 7.60 -13.95
C ALA A 102 -25.78 8.71 -14.95
N PHE A 103 -24.85 9.62 -15.22
CA PHE A 103 -25.02 10.68 -16.20
C PHE A 103 -25.18 10.14 -17.63
N ALA A 104 -24.40 9.13 -18.02
CA ALA A 104 -24.54 8.47 -19.32
C ALA A 104 -25.89 7.75 -19.47
N ILE A 105 -26.42 7.13 -18.40
CA ILE A 105 -27.75 6.53 -18.40
C ILE A 105 -28.83 7.62 -18.51
N TYR A 106 -28.67 8.72 -17.78
CA TYR A 106 -29.60 9.86 -17.84
C TYR A 106 -29.69 10.44 -19.26
N LEU A 107 -28.56 10.66 -19.93
CA LEU A 107 -28.51 11.17 -21.31
C LEU A 107 -29.02 10.18 -22.36
N ARG A 108 -29.06 8.88 -22.05
CA ARG A 108 -29.63 7.85 -22.94
C ARG A 108 -31.16 7.77 -22.86
N ARG A 109 -31.79 8.46 -21.92
CA ARG A 109 -33.22 8.46 -21.69
C ARG A 109 -33.87 9.70 -22.26
#